data_AF-A0A527GKN8-F1
#
_entry.id   AF-A0A527GKN8-F1
#
_cell.length_a   1.000
_cell.length_b   1.000
_cell.length_c   1.000
_cell.angle_alpha   90.00
_cell.angle_beta   90.00
_cell.angle_gamma   90.00
#
_symmetry.space_group_name_H-M   'P 1'
#
loop_
_entity.id
_entity.type
_entity.pdbx_description
1 polymer ?
#
loop_
_entity_poly.entity_id
_entity_poly.type
_entity_poly.pdbx_seq_one_letter_code
_entity_poly.pdbx_strand_id
1 'polypeptide(L)'
;MPKVGTKGLDMMYRTCTIQVNLDFESEADMRRKMQVSLKLQPLSTALFANSPFTESHPNGLQSWRGDIWRDTDNQRSGLLEFCFSPDFGFADYVEWALDVPMYFVIRDGHYHDMT
;
A
#
# COMPACT_ATOMS: atom_id res chain seq x y z
N MET A 1 -7.26 11.05 6.65
CA MET A 1 -6.14 11.76 6.01
C MET A 1 -6.60 12.79 4.97
N PRO A 2 -7.32 13.87 5.36
CA PRO A 2 -7.83 14.82 4.37
C PRO A 2 -6.73 15.64 3.67
N LYS A 3 -5.55 15.74 4.30
CA LYS A 3 -4.42 16.57 3.83
C LYS A 3 -3.68 15.99 2.60
N VAL A 4 -3.76 14.68 2.36
CA VAL A 4 -2.86 13.96 1.41
C VAL A 4 -3.58 13.12 0.35
N GLY A 5 -4.92 13.08 0.38
CA GLY A 5 -5.74 12.36 -0.59
C GLY A 5 -7.23 12.46 -0.25
N THR A 6 -8.10 12.30 -1.25
CA THR A 6 -9.56 12.45 -1.04
C THR A 6 -10.22 11.16 -0.55
N LYS A 7 -9.57 10.00 -0.75
CA LYS A 7 -10.15 8.67 -0.46
C LYS A 7 -9.61 8.01 0.80
N GLY A 8 -8.72 8.68 1.53
CA GLY A 8 -8.09 8.10 2.72
C GLY A 8 -9.06 7.73 3.84
N LEU A 9 -10.17 8.45 4.01
CA LEU A 9 -11.20 8.08 4.99
C LEU A 9 -11.98 6.84 4.55
N ASP A 10 -12.20 6.68 3.25
CA ASP A 10 -12.84 5.48 2.71
C ASP A 10 -11.96 4.25 2.86
N MET A 11 -10.64 4.42 2.67
CA MET A 11 -9.68 3.37 3.00
C MET A 11 -9.84 2.93 4.47
N MET A 12 -9.85 3.89 5.40
CA MET A 12 -9.89 3.62 6.84
C MET A 12 -11.19 2.95 7.30
N TYR A 13 -12.34 3.36 6.75
CA TYR A 13 -13.65 2.94 7.28
C TYR A 13 -14.44 1.98 6.38
N ARG A 14 -14.12 1.93 5.08
CA ARG A 14 -14.97 1.28 4.07
C ARG A 14 -14.23 0.24 3.21
N THR A 15 -13.04 -0.21 3.63
CA THR A 15 -12.31 -1.27 2.94
C THR A 15 -11.92 -2.43 3.86
N CYS A 16 -11.89 -3.64 3.30
CA CYS A 16 -11.34 -4.85 3.93
C CYS A 16 -10.32 -5.48 2.97
N THR A 17 -9.36 -6.25 3.50
CA THR A 17 -8.39 -6.98 2.68
C THR A 17 -8.17 -8.38 3.22
N ILE A 18 -7.77 -9.29 2.33
CA ILE A 18 -6.99 -10.47 2.70
C ILE A 18 -5.54 -10.19 2.30
N GLN A 19 -4.58 -10.68 3.07
CA GLN A 19 -3.15 -10.50 2.83
C GLN A 19 -2.41 -11.77 3.26
N VAL A 20 -1.31 -12.08 2.57
CA VAL A 20 -0.39 -13.16 2.92
C VAL A 20 0.97 -12.57 3.27
N ASN A 21 1.65 -13.20 4.23
CA ASN A 21 3.03 -12.88 4.59
C ASN A 21 3.93 -14.04 4.14
N LEU A 22 5.04 -13.73 3.49
CA LEU A 22 5.97 -14.70 2.92
C LEU A 22 7.40 -14.33 3.34
N ASP A 23 8.16 -15.33 3.80
CA ASP A 23 9.55 -15.13 4.20
C ASP A 23 10.49 -15.03 2.99
N PHE A 24 11.70 -14.52 3.23
CA PHE A 24 12.83 -14.55 2.30
C PHE A 24 14.09 -15.04 3.02
N GLU A 25 14.98 -15.71 2.28
CA GLU A 25 16.21 -16.28 2.87
C GLU A 25 17.45 -15.39 2.71
N SER A 26 17.41 -14.41 1.80
CA SER A 26 18.51 -13.50 1.51
C SER A 26 18.00 -12.19 0.89
N GLU A 27 18.88 -11.19 0.77
CA GLU A 27 18.55 -9.95 0.07
C GLU A 27 18.21 -10.17 -1.41
N ALA A 28 18.92 -11.09 -2.08
CA ALA A 28 18.66 -11.45 -3.47
C ALA A 28 17.29 -12.15 -3.63
N ASP A 29 16.91 -13.02 -2.68
CA ASP A 29 15.59 -13.66 -2.65
C ASP A 29 14.48 -12.63 -2.37
N MET A 30 14.69 -11.73 -1.39
CA MET A 30 13.78 -10.62 -1.10
C MET A 30 13.55 -9.76 -2.34
N ARG A 31 14.61 -9.32 -3.02
CA ARG A 31 14.54 -8.54 -4.26
C ARG A 31 13.67 -9.25 -5.30
N ARG A 32 13.96 -10.53 -5.57
CA ARG A 32 13.20 -11.33 -6.53
C ARG A 32 11.72 -11.42 -6.15
N LYS A 33 11.41 -11.72 -4.88
CA LYS A 33 10.04 -11.85 -4.37
C LYS A 33 9.28 -10.52 -4.42
N MET A 34 9.91 -9.42 -4.06
CA MET A 34 9.35 -8.07 -4.16
C MET A 34 9.03 -7.71 -5.61
N GLN A 35 9.98 -7.90 -6.53
CA GLN A 35 9.80 -7.60 -7.95
C GLN A 35 8.69 -8.42 -8.60
N VAL A 36 8.65 -9.73 -8.32
CA VAL A 36 7.59 -10.62 -8.82
C VAL A 36 6.24 -10.22 -8.23
N SER A 37 6.17 -10.01 -6.91
CA SER A 37 4.92 -9.62 -6.23
C SER A 37 4.38 -8.30 -6.78
N LEU A 38 5.21 -7.26 -6.91
CA LEU A 38 4.79 -5.96 -7.45
C LEU A 38 4.32 -6.05 -8.90
N LYS A 39 5.01 -6.83 -9.76
CA LYS A 39 4.59 -7.05 -11.16
C LYS A 39 3.24 -7.75 -11.26
N LEU A 40 2.98 -8.70 -10.36
CA LEU A 40 1.75 -9.50 -10.36
C LEU A 40 0.63 -8.89 -9.51
N GLN A 41 0.90 -7.83 -8.74
CA GLN A 41 -0.08 -7.20 -7.86
C GLN A 41 -1.37 -6.73 -8.60
N PRO A 42 -1.30 -6.17 -9.83
CA PRO A 42 -2.51 -5.84 -10.59
C PRO A 42 -3.32 -7.08 -11.00
N LEU A 43 -2.65 -8.19 -11.32
CA LEU A 43 -3.30 -9.46 -11.64
C LEU A 43 -4.03 -10.02 -10.41
N SER A 44 -3.37 -10.03 -9.24
CA SER A 44 -4.03 -10.40 -7.98
C SER A 44 -5.21 -9.48 -7.67
N THR A 45 -5.09 -8.17 -7.92
CA THR A 45 -6.20 -7.23 -7.72
C THR A 45 -7.40 -7.54 -8.62
N ALA A 46 -7.15 -7.94 -9.87
CA ALA A 46 -8.21 -8.34 -10.80
C ALA A 46 -8.89 -9.66 -10.40
N LEU A 47 -8.11 -10.68 -10.03
CA LEU A 47 -8.62 -11.99 -9.63
C LEU A 47 -9.48 -11.93 -8.37
N PHE A 48 -9.14 -11.04 -7.43
CA PHE A 48 -9.82 -10.89 -6.14
C PHE A 48 -10.69 -9.62 -6.07
N ALA A 49 -11.07 -9.05 -7.23
CA ALA A 49 -11.93 -7.87 -7.28
C ALA A 49 -13.32 -8.16 -6.70
N ASN A 50 -13.67 -7.49 -5.60
CA ASN A 50 -14.90 -7.78 -4.85
C ASN A 50 -15.49 -6.53 -4.15
N SER A 51 -15.53 -5.39 -4.84
CA SER A 51 -16.18 -4.18 -4.28
C SER A 51 -16.91 -3.34 -5.34
N PRO A 52 -17.93 -3.91 -6.03
CA PRO A 52 -18.63 -3.21 -7.10
C PRO A 52 -19.81 -2.34 -6.64
N PHE A 53 -20.08 -2.28 -5.33
CA PHE A 53 -21.19 -1.50 -4.77
C PHE A 53 -20.70 -0.47 -3.75
N THR A 54 -21.34 0.69 -3.76
CA THR A 54 -21.20 1.75 -2.74
C THR A 54 -22.60 2.27 -2.45
N GLU A 55 -22.96 2.38 -1.17
CA GLU A 55 -24.28 2.91 -0.74
C GLU A 55 -25.45 2.18 -1.44
N SER A 56 -25.36 0.85 -1.51
CA SER A 56 -26.37 -0.04 -2.13
C SER A 56 -26.54 0.11 -3.65
N HIS A 57 -25.67 0.86 -4.34
CA HIS A 57 -25.70 1.03 -5.80
C HIS A 57 -24.41 0.58 -6.47
N PRO A 58 -24.45 0.10 -7.73
CA PRO A 58 -23.24 -0.15 -8.51
C PRO A 58 -22.39 1.12 -8.63
N ASN A 59 -21.10 1.02 -8.34
CA ASN A 59 -20.16 2.16 -8.37
C ASN A 59 -19.35 2.26 -9.67
N GLY A 60 -19.56 1.35 -10.62
CA GLY A 60 -18.88 1.33 -11.91
C GLY A 60 -17.49 0.69 -11.92
N LEU A 61 -17.05 0.11 -10.79
CA LEU A 61 -15.75 -0.54 -10.65
C LEU A 61 -15.92 -2.01 -10.28
N GLN A 62 -14.93 -2.84 -10.62
CA GLN A 62 -14.87 -4.22 -10.10
C GLN A 62 -14.22 -4.24 -8.70
N SER A 63 -13.24 -3.37 -8.49
CA SER A 63 -12.55 -3.17 -7.21
C SER A 63 -12.50 -1.68 -6.86
N TRP A 64 -13.55 -1.18 -6.21
CA TRP A 64 -13.55 0.16 -5.64
C TRP A 64 -12.49 0.31 -4.54
N ARG A 65 -12.21 -0.76 -3.77
CA ARG A 65 -11.05 -0.80 -2.87
C ARG A 65 -9.75 -0.48 -3.62
N GLY A 66 -9.52 -1.10 -4.78
CA GLY A 66 -8.32 -0.86 -5.57
C GLY A 66 -8.21 0.59 -6.02
N ASP A 67 -9.33 1.21 -6.40
CA ASP A 67 -9.41 2.63 -6.76
C ASP A 67 -9.13 3.56 -5.57
N ILE A 68 -9.67 3.26 -4.39
CA ILE A 68 -9.46 4.03 -3.15
C ILE A 68 -7.97 4.22 -2.84
N TRP A 69 -7.19 3.16 -2.99
CA TRP A 69 -5.75 3.21 -2.69
C TRP A 69 -4.94 4.10 -3.66
N ARG A 70 -5.51 4.50 -4.80
CA ARG A 70 -4.85 5.43 -5.75
C ARG A 70 -4.89 6.89 -5.31
N ASP A 71 -5.69 7.23 -4.31
CA ASP A 71 -5.83 8.59 -3.78
C ASP A 71 -6.04 8.60 -2.25
N THR A 72 -5.32 7.71 -1.57
CA THR A 72 -5.29 7.63 -0.10
C THR A 72 -4.18 8.51 0.48
N ASP A 73 -2.94 8.26 0.06
CA ASP A 73 -1.75 9.09 0.31
C ASP A 73 -0.64 8.62 -0.65
N ASN A 74 -0.28 9.47 -1.60
CA ASN A 74 0.65 9.11 -2.67
C ASN A 74 2.12 9.05 -2.22
N GLN A 75 2.43 9.44 -0.97
CA GLN A 75 3.78 9.32 -0.41
C GLN A 75 4.07 7.92 0.16
N ARG A 76 3.03 7.09 0.37
CA ARG A 76 3.15 5.76 0.99
C ARG A 76 2.35 4.67 0.28
N SER A 77 1.86 4.94 -0.92
CA SER A 77 1.00 4.02 -1.67
C SER A 77 1.49 3.88 -3.12
N GLY A 78 0.87 2.96 -3.86
CA GLY A 78 1.20 2.69 -5.25
C GLY A 78 2.32 1.65 -5.42
N LEU A 79 2.82 1.58 -6.66
CA LEU A 79 3.96 0.73 -6.99
C LEU A 79 5.24 1.49 -6.67
N LEU A 80 6.12 0.84 -5.90
CA LEU A 80 7.45 1.37 -5.62
C LEU A 80 8.34 1.09 -6.82
N GLU A 81 8.39 2.02 -7.78
CA GLU A 81 9.07 1.80 -9.07
C GLU A 81 10.56 1.45 -8.91
N PHE A 82 11.23 2.03 -7.91
CA PHE A 82 12.64 1.74 -7.62
C PHE A 82 12.89 0.27 -7.26
N CYS A 83 11.89 -0.46 -6.75
CA CYS A 83 12.00 -1.90 -6.49
C CYS A 83 12.25 -2.72 -7.76
N PHE A 84 11.93 -2.19 -8.95
CA PHE A 84 12.18 -2.87 -10.22
C PHE A 84 13.62 -2.73 -10.73
N SER A 85 14.45 -1.91 -10.09
CA SER A 85 15.88 -1.84 -10.37
C SER A 85 16.53 -3.23 -10.19
N PRO A 86 17.41 -3.68 -11.10
CA PRO A 86 18.14 -4.93 -10.91
C PRO A 86 19.00 -4.94 -9.63
N ASP A 87 19.35 -3.74 -9.13
CA ASP A 87 20.23 -3.55 -7.98
C ASP A 87 19.46 -3.26 -6.68
N PHE A 88 18.12 -3.19 -6.70
CA PHE A 88 17.27 -2.90 -5.54
C PHE A 88 17.62 -3.76 -4.30
N GLY A 89 17.94 -3.14 -3.18
CA GLY A 89 18.28 -3.82 -1.93
C GLY A 89 17.50 -3.30 -0.72
N PHE A 90 17.87 -3.82 0.46
CA PHE A 90 17.32 -3.36 1.74
C PHE A 90 17.62 -1.88 1.97
N ALA A 91 18.82 -1.41 1.62
CA ALA A 91 19.23 -0.02 1.80
C ALA A 91 18.29 0.94 1.05
N ASP A 92 17.97 0.66 -0.22
CA ASP A 92 17.04 1.50 -1.00
C ASP A 92 15.64 1.57 -0.37
N TYR A 93 15.17 0.43 0.14
CA TYR A 93 13.87 0.38 0.83
C TYR A 93 13.89 1.18 2.14
N VAL A 94 15.00 1.12 2.89
CA VAL A 94 15.18 1.89 4.13
C VAL A 94 15.23 3.39 3.84
N GLU A 95 16.00 3.82 2.85
CA GLU A 95 16.06 5.23 2.44
C GLU A 95 14.67 5.75 2.05
N TRP A 96 13.94 5.01 1.22
CA TRP A 96 12.55 5.34 0.90
C TRP A 96 11.68 5.45 2.16
N ALA A 97 11.76 4.47 3.07
CA ALA A 97 10.93 4.45 4.27
C ALA A 97 11.25 5.60 5.25
N LEU A 98 12.51 6.05 5.30
CA LEU A 98 12.93 7.21 6.10
C LEU A 98 12.35 8.53 5.57
N ASP A 99 12.16 8.63 4.25
CA ASP A 99 11.58 9.82 3.61
C ASP A 99 10.04 9.86 3.69
N VAL A 100 9.37 8.74 4.01
CA VAL A 100 7.91 8.72 4.18
C VAL A 100 7.51 9.48 5.46
N PRO A 101 6.60 10.48 5.38
CA PRO A 101 6.17 11.22 6.56
C PRO A 101 5.55 10.33 7.64
N MET A 102 6.00 10.52 8.88
CA MET A 102 5.45 9.82 10.04
C MET A 102 4.01 10.29 10.34
N TYR A 103 3.19 9.41 10.90
CA TYR A 103 1.92 9.83 11.51
C TYR A 103 2.08 10.25 12.95
N PHE A 104 2.79 9.42 13.71
CA PHE A 104 2.92 9.62 15.15
C PHE A 104 4.16 8.93 15.68
N VAL A 105 4.56 9.33 16.88
CA VAL A 105 5.48 8.57 17.74
C VAL A 105 4.70 8.11 18.97
N ILE A 106 4.95 6.88 19.41
CA ILE A 106 4.44 6.39 20.70
C ILE A 106 5.51 6.61 21.79
N ARG A 107 5.15 7.33 22.85
CA ARG A 107 5.96 7.50 24.07
C ARG A 107 5.05 7.34 25.28
N ASP A 108 5.50 6.56 26.25
CA ASP A 108 4.77 6.33 27.51
C ASP A 108 3.28 5.95 27.31
N GLY A 109 3.01 5.13 26.29
CA GLY A 109 1.65 4.68 25.94
C GLY A 109 0.77 5.72 25.22
N HIS A 110 1.29 6.90 24.91
CA HIS A 110 0.56 8.00 24.26
C HIS A 110 1.04 8.22 22.83
N TYR A 111 0.09 8.60 21.96
CA TYR A 111 0.34 8.97 20.57
C TYR A 111 0.68 10.47 20.50
N HIS A 112 1.84 10.79 19.94
CA HIS A 112 2.28 12.15 19.64
C HIS A 112 2.19 12.37 18.13
N ASP A 113 1.36 13.31 17.70
CA ASP A 113 1.16 13.67 16.29
C ASP A 113 2.46 14.23 15.67
N MET A 114 2.78 13.77 14.46
CA MET A 114 3.95 14.19 13.68
C MET A 114 3.55 14.77 12.31
N THR A 115 2.25 15.05 12.09
CA THR A 115 1.65 15.51 10.82
C THR A 115 1.25 16.99 10.78
#